data_AF-A0A939F8U3-F1
#
_entry.id   AF-A0A939F8U3-F1
#
_cell.length_a   1.000
_cell.length_b   1.000
_cell.length_c   1.000
_cell.angle_alpha   90.00
_cell.angle_beta   90.00
_cell.angle_gamma   90.00
#
_symmetry.space_group_name_H-M   'P 1'
#
loop_
_entity.id
_entity.type
_entity.pdbx_description
1 polymer ?
#
loop_
_entity_poly.entity_id
_entity_poly.type
_entity_poly.pdbx_seq_one_letter_code
_entity_poly.pdbx_strand_id
1 'polypeptide(L)' 'EAADPEAMRARMVKEYKAELMHPYYAAERGLVDDVIDPAETREVLIASLSMLRTKHADLPSRKHGNPPQ' A
#
# COMPACT_ATOMS: atom_id res chain seq x y z
N GLU A 1 -19.99 -30.49 1.26
CA GLU A 1 -20.23 -29.26 2.05
C GLU A 1 -19.55 -29.39 3.40
N ALA A 2 -19.08 -28.30 3.99
CA ALA A 2 -18.50 -28.34 5.34
C ALA A 2 -19.62 -28.62 6.36
N ALA A 3 -19.30 -29.38 7.41
CA ALA A 3 -20.28 -29.74 8.45
C ALA A 3 -20.81 -28.52 9.23
N ASP A 4 -20.02 -27.43 9.28
CA ASP A 4 -20.44 -26.11 9.76
C ASP A 4 -19.87 -25.03 8.80
N PRO A 5 -20.67 -24.55 7.83
CA PRO A 5 -20.24 -23.54 6.86
C PRO A 5 -19.83 -22.20 7.48
N GLU A 6 -20.48 -21.78 8.58
CA GLU A 6 -20.19 -20.49 9.22
C GLU A 6 -18.89 -20.53 10.00
N ALA A 7 -18.64 -21.60 10.76
CA ALA A 7 -17.35 -21.79 11.43
C ALA A 7 -16.19 -21.89 10.42
N MET A 8 -16.41 -22.58 9.30
CA MET A 8 -15.42 -22.68 8.23
C MET A 8 -15.14 -21.31 7.60
N ARG A 9 -16.18 -20.51 7.33
CA ARG A 9 -16.05 -19.15 6.81
C ARG A 9 -15.27 -18.25 7.78
N ALA A 10 -15.61 -18.27 9.07
CA ALA A 10 -14.91 -17.51 10.08
C ALA A 10 -13.43 -17.87 10.17
N ARG A 11 -13.10 -19.17 10.08
CA ARG A 11 -11.72 -19.66 10.03
C ARG A 11 -10.97 -19.12 8.81
N MET A 12 -11.55 -19.27 7.61
CA MET A 12 -10.92 -18.80 6.37
C MET A 12 -10.73 -17.28 6.34
N VAL A 13 -11.70 -16.51 6.85
CA VAL A 13 -11.55 -15.04 6.95
C VAL A 13 -10.41 -14.68 7.90
N LYS A 14 -10.27 -15.38 9.03
CA LYS A 14 -9.18 -15.14 9.98
C LYS A 14 -7.82 -15.47 9.37
N GLU A 15 -7.72 -16.60 8.68
CA GLU A 15 -6.52 -17.06 7.99
C GLU A 15 -6.10 -16.07 6.89
N TYR A 16 -7.04 -15.68 6.03
CA TYR A 16 -6.80 -14.67 4.99
C TYR A 16 -6.31 -13.34 5.56
N LYS A 17 -6.92 -12.85 6.66
CA LYS A 17 -6.49 -11.61 7.31
C LYS A 17 -5.08 -11.72 7.87
N ALA A 18 -4.75 -12.85 8.49
CA ALA A 18 -3.44 -13.06 9.10
C ALA A 18 -2.33 -13.18 8.05
N GLU A 19 -2.61 -13.79 6.90
CA GLU A 19 -1.59 -14.03 5.86
C GLU A 19 -1.43 -12.89 4.85
N LEU A 20 -2.48 -12.11 4.60
CA LEU A 20 -2.48 -11.16 3.48
C LEU A 20 -2.80 -9.71 3.86
N MET A 21 -3.43 -9.47 5.02
CA MET A 21 -3.85 -8.13 5.44
C MET A 21 -2.91 -7.47 6.45
N HIS A 22 -1.68 -7.97 6.60
CA HIS A 22 -0.65 -7.34 7.41
C HIS A 22 0.21 -6.37 6.57
N PRO A 23 0.69 -5.26 7.16
CA PRO A 23 1.42 -4.22 6.42
C PRO A 23 2.72 -4.74 5.78
N TYR A 24 3.37 -5.73 6.39
CA TYR A 24 4.61 -6.33 5.87
C TYR A 24 4.42 -7.03 4.52
N TYR A 25 3.21 -7.52 4.21
CA TYR A 25 2.93 -8.16 2.92
C TYR A 25 3.18 -7.21 1.74
N ALA A 26 2.85 -5.92 1.93
CA ALA A 26 3.09 -4.87 0.96
C ALA A 26 4.57 -4.46 0.92
N ALA A 27 5.24 -4.43 2.07
CA ALA A 27 6.66 -4.07 2.19
C ALA A 27 7.56 -5.11 1.49
N GLU A 28 7.30 -6.40 1.67
CA GLU A 28 8.03 -7.49 1.01
C GLU A 28 7.96 -7.42 -0.52
N ARG A 29 6.89 -6.81 -1.06
CA ARG A 29 6.68 -6.65 -2.50
C ARG A 29 7.18 -5.30 -3.03
N GLY A 30 7.74 -4.45 -2.17
CA GLY A 30 8.17 -3.10 -2.53
C GLY A 30 7.01 -2.19 -2.98
N LEU A 31 5.78 -2.50 -2.58
CA LEU A 31 4.62 -1.65 -2.86
C LEU A 31 4.56 -0.45 -1.91
N VAL A 32 5.11 -0.62 -0.71
CA VAL A 32 5.36 0.44 0.26
C VAL A 32 6.85 0.45 0.57
N ASP A 33 7.41 1.64 0.81
CA ASP A 33 8.82 1.80 1.13
C ASP A 33 9.16 1.29 2.54
N ASP A 34 8.29 1.54 3.53
CA ASP A 34 8.51 1.15 4.93
C ASP A 34 7.21 1.05 5.75
N VAL A 35 7.27 0.33 6.87
CA VAL A 35 6.23 0.25 7.91
C VAL A 35 6.74 0.98 9.16
N ILE A 36 6.26 2.21 9.36
CA ILE A 36 6.78 3.13 10.38
C ILE A 36 5.91 3.20 11.63
N ASP A 37 6.47 3.67 12.74
CA ASP A 37 5.68 4.03 13.92
C ASP A 37 4.76 5.23 13.57
N PRO A 38 3.46 5.21 13.92
CA PRO A 38 2.58 6.35 13.71
C PRO A 38 3.13 7.69 14.22
N ALA A 39 3.92 7.71 15.29
CA ALA A 39 4.55 8.92 15.83
C ALA A 39 5.64 9.51 14.91
N GLU A 40 6.32 8.67 14.13
CA GLU A 40 7.41 9.06 13.22
C GLU A 40 6.93 9.63 11.89
N THR A 41 5.62 9.51 11.60
CA THR A 41 5.00 9.97 10.33
C THR A 41 5.46 11.37 9.92
N ARG A 42 5.50 12.32 10.86
CA ARG A 42 5.90 13.71 10.55
C ARG A 42 7.36 13.81 10.09
N GLU A 43 8.25 13.10 10.77
CA GLU A 43 9.69 13.12 10.46
C GLU A 43 9.95 12.50 9.09
N VAL A 44 9.35 11.34 8.83
CA VAL A 44 9.45 10.64 7.54
C VAL A 44 8.95 11.54 6.41
N LEU A 45 7.80 12.19 6.56
CA LEU A 45 7.28 13.12 5.56
C LEU A 45 8.23 14.28 5.28
N ILE A 46 8.84 14.88 6.31
CA ILE A 46 9.81 15.97 6.14
C ILE A 46 11.02 15.48 5.35
N ALA A 47 11.56 14.31 5.69
CA ALA A 47 12.69 13.70 5.00
C ALA A 47 12.36 13.40 3.53
N SER A 48 11.23 12.75 3.26
CA SER A 48 10.77 12.43 1.90
C SER A 48 10.58 13.68 1.05
N LEU A 49 9.92 14.73 1.58
CA LEU A 49 9.71 15.98 0.85
C LEU A 49 11.03 16.72 0.59
N SER A 50 11.95 16.71 1.54
CA SER A 50 13.29 17.30 1.36
C SER A 50 14.06 16.60 0.25
N MET A 51 14.03 15.26 0.22
CA MET A 51 14.65 14.45 -0.84
C MET A 51 14.02 14.71 -2.22
N LEU A 52 12.68 14.85 -2.27
CA LEU A 52 11.93 15.06 -3.51
C LEU A 52 11.96 16.51 -4.01
N ARG A 53 12.59 17.44 -3.29
CA ARG A 53 12.54 18.89 -3.56
C ARG A 53 12.96 19.27 -4.98
N THR A 54 13.87 18.51 -5.59
CA THR A 54 14.40 18.78 -6.94
C THR A 54 13.98 17.72 -7.96
N LYS A 55 12.97 16.90 -7.64
CA LYS A 55 12.50 15.85 -8.56
C LYS A 55 11.85 16.49 -9.79
N HIS A 56 12.43 16.20 -10.96
CA HIS A 56 11.84 16.48 -12.26
C HIS A 56 11.60 15.17 -13.00
N ALA A 57 10.46 15.04 -13.68
CA ALA A 57 10.11 13.86 -14.45
C ALA A 57 9.60 14.30 -15.82
N ASP A 58 10.28 13.83 -16.87
CA ASP A 58 9.92 14.13 -18.25
C ASP A 58 8.61 13.43 -18.62
N LEU A 59 7.77 14.14 -19.36
CA LEU A 59 6.49 13.64 -19.86
C LEU A 59 6.52 13.54 -21.39
N PRO A 60 5.79 12.59 -21.99
CA PRO A 60 5.66 12.51 -23.45
C PRO A 60 5.10 13.81 -24.05
N SER A 61 5.63 14.22 -25.21
CA SER A 61 5.16 15.42 -25.92
C SER A 61 3.75 15.22 -26.47
N ARG A 62 2.80 16.00 -25.97
CA ARG A 62 1.38 16.00 -26.41
C ARG A 62 0.70 17.32 -26.02
N LYS A 63 -0.39 17.67 -26.70
CA LYS A 63 -1.17 18.90 -26.40
C LYS A 63 -1.85 18.84 -25.02
N HIS A 64 -2.47 17.72 -24.68
CA HIS A 64 -3.10 17.44 -23.39
C HIS A 64 -3.36 15.93 -23.26
N GLY A 65 -3.83 15.48 -22.09
CA GLY A 65 -4.33 14.12 -21.89
C GLY A 65 -5.73 13.88 -22.47
N ASN A 66 -6.21 12.64 -22.34
CA ASN A 66 -7.59 12.25 -22.64
C ASN A 66 -8.15 11.42 -21.46
N PRO A 67 -8.47 12.04 -20.32
CA PRO A 67 -9.11 11.34 -19.21
C PRO A 67 -10.56 10.96 -19.60
N PRO A 68 -11.06 9.78 -19.20
CA PRO A 68 -12.45 9.39 -19.44
C PRO A 68 -13.42 10.31 -18.67
N GLN A 69 -14.60 10.54 -19.24
CA GLN A 69 -15.72 11.25 -18.60
C GLN A 69 -16.57 10.31 -17.75
#